data_AF-A0A520FPL3-F1
#
_entry.id   AF-A0A520FPL3-F1
#
_cell.length_a   1.000
_cell.length_b   1.000
_cell.length_c   1.000
_cell.angle_alpha   90.00
_cell.angle_beta   90.00
_cell.angle_gamma   90.00
#
_symmetry.space_group_name_H-M   'P 1'
#
loop_
_entity.id
_entity.type
_entity.pdbx_description
1 polymer ?
#
loop_
_entity_poly.entity_id
_entity_poly.type
_entity_poly.pdbx_seq_one_letter_code
_entity_poly.pdbx_strand_id
1 'polypeptide(L)'
;MAQDANSAKARELIQTLGGEKGQLDYKVHRVVYRQGAFEAQYDVSLRMGQTGADSLQKLYATMIPKEEAAKLPEQTLGAYEKWLGDNAQSLEKSDPQQGAALKATLQNLGQCFREVKPNDSVALMSGLAALISPARDGWYADKLQSPQAQLRCLPL
;
A
#
# COMPACT_ATOMS: atom_id res chain seq x y z
N MET A 1 -10.06 -10.91 -20.81
CA MET A 1 -9.69 -10.02 -19.70
C MET A 1 -8.43 -10.58 -19.09
N ALA A 2 -7.27 -10.00 -19.40
CA ALA A 2 -6.01 -10.44 -18.79
C ALA A 2 -6.05 -10.05 -17.31
N GLN A 3 -6.13 -11.03 -16.41
CA GLN A 3 -5.83 -10.81 -15.00
C GLN A 3 -4.36 -10.40 -14.93
N ASP A 4 -4.10 -9.10 -14.82
CA ASP A 4 -2.77 -8.57 -14.58
C ASP A 4 -2.27 -9.13 -13.24
N ALA A 5 -1.17 -9.89 -13.26
CA ALA A 5 -0.57 -10.47 -12.06
C ALA A 5 -0.23 -9.38 -11.01
N ASN A 6 0.03 -8.15 -11.45
CA ASN A 6 0.26 -7.00 -10.56
C ASN A 6 -1.00 -6.60 -9.81
N SER A 7 -2.19 -6.78 -10.41
CA SER A 7 -3.47 -6.51 -9.76
C SER A 7 -3.79 -7.52 -8.65
N ALA A 8 -3.36 -8.78 -8.79
CA ALA A 8 -3.55 -9.80 -7.76
C ALA A 8 -2.70 -9.51 -6.52
N LYS A 9 -1.40 -9.24 -6.71
CA LYS A 9 -0.49 -8.87 -5.61
C LYS A 9 -0.92 -7.59 -4.89
N ALA A 10 -1.38 -6.59 -5.64
CA ALA A 10 -1.90 -5.36 -5.04
C ALA A 10 -3.12 -5.64 -4.15
N ARG A 11 -4.05 -6.49 -4.60
CA ARG A 11 -5.23 -6.87 -3.79
C ARG A 11 -4.84 -7.62 -2.52
N GLU A 12 -3.89 -8.55 -2.62
CA GLU A 12 -3.37 -9.29 -1.47
C GLU A 12 -2.70 -8.36 -0.45
N LEU A 13 -1.91 -7.38 -0.92
CA LEU A 13 -1.32 -6.36 -0.06
C LEU A 13 -2.38 -5.52 0.64
N ILE A 14 -3.41 -5.07 -0.08
CA ILE A 14 -4.53 -4.31 0.51
C ILE A 14 -5.29 -5.15 1.54
N GLN A 15 -5.51 -6.44 1.28
CA GLN A 15 -6.14 -7.35 2.24
C GLN A 15 -5.25 -7.56 3.48
N THR A 16 -3.95 -7.68 3.29
CA THR A 16 -2.99 -7.83 4.40
C THR A 16 -2.97 -6.58 5.28
N LEU A 17 -2.93 -5.40 4.66
CA LEU A 17 -2.92 -4.11 5.35
C LEU A 17 -4.28 -3.77 5.98
N GLY A 18 -5.37 -4.01 5.27
CA GLY A 18 -6.72 -3.62 5.70
C GLY A 18 -7.40 -4.64 6.61
N GLY A 19 -6.94 -5.90 6.63
CA GLY A 19 -7.65 -7.02 7.23
C GLY A 19 -8.91 -7.41 6.46
N GLU A 20 -9.66 -8.40 6.96
CA GLU A 20 -10.85 -8.93 6.28
C GLU A 20 -11.95 -7.88 6.03
N LYS A 21 -12.03 -6.86 6.89
CA LYS A 21 -13.01 -5.76 6.80
C LYS A 21 -12.42 -4.49 6.18
N GLY A 22 -11.18 -4.54 5.70
CA GLY A 22 -10.52 -3.39 5.08
C GLY A 22 -11.17 -3.02 3.75
N GLN A 23 -11.32 -1.73 3.48
CA GLN A 23 -11.94 -1.23 2.27
C GLN A 23 -11.17 -0.06 1.67
N LEU A 24 -11.06 -0.03 0.33
CA LEU A 24 -10.55 1.15 -0.38
C LEU A 24 -11.65 2.19 -0.54
N ASP A 25 -11.39 3.38 -0.04
CA ASP A 25 -12.20 4.57 -0.21
C ASP A 25 -11.59 5.44 -1.31
N TYR A 26 -12.43 5.85 -2.27
CA TYR A 26 -12.05 6.72 -3.37
C TYR A 26 -12.68 8.10 -3.17
N LYS A 27 -11.85 9.14 -3.05
CA LYS A 27 -12.31 10.51 -2.88
C LYS A 27 -12.09 11.30 -4.16
N VAL A 28 -13.17 11.59 -4.89
CA VAL A 28 -13.14 12.43 -6.08
C VAL A 28 -13.13 13.90 -5.67
N HIS A 29 -12.12 14.64 -6.11
CA HIS A 29 -11.97 16.07 -5.80
C HIS A 29 -12.49 16.97 -6.91
N ARG A 30 -12.27 16.56 -8.16
CA ARG A 30 -12.61 17.36 -9.33
C ARG A 30 -13.02 16.45 -10.48
N VAL A 31 -14.05 16.87 -11.20
CA VAL A 31 -14.45 16.26 -12.46
C VAL A 31 -14.49 17.35 -13.53
N VAL A 32 -13.84 17.12 -14.67
CA VAL A 32 -13.76 18.06 -15.78
C VAL A 32 -14.26 17.38 -17.04
N TYR A 33 -15.32 17.91 -17.66
CA TYR A 33 -15.79 17.41 -18.95
C TYR A 33 -14.92 17.93 -20.09
N ARG A 34 -14.42 17.03 -20.95
CA ARG A 34 -13.64 17.36 -22.15
C ARG A 34 -13.94 16.35 -23.27
N GLN A 35 -14.29 16.85 -24.45
CA GLN A 35 -14.39 16.07 -25.68
C GLN A 35 -15.21 14.77 -25.57
N GLY A 36 -16.36 14.81 -24.87
CA GLY A 36 -17.24 13.62 -24.73
C GLY A 36 -16.89 12.67 -23.59
N ALA A 37 -15.88 13.00 -22.77
CA ALA A 37 -15.49 12.24 -21.60
C ALA A 37 -15.30 13.15 -20.37
N PHE A 38 -15.18 12.54 -19.20
CA PHE A 38 -14.95 13.22 -17.93
C PHE A 38 -13.59 12.83 -17.37
N GLU A 39 -12.72 13.81 -17.16
CA GLU A 39 -11.49 13.61 -16.40
C GLU A 39 -11.80 13.77 -14.91
N ALA A 40 -11.61 12.71 -14.13
CA ALA A 40 -11.79 12.71 -12.68
C ALA A 40 -10.44 12.69 -11.97
N GLN A 41 -10.24 13.63 -11.05
CA GLN A 41 -9.10 13.69 -10.14
C GLN A 41 -9.52 13.14 -8.78
N TYR A 42 -8.79 12.16 -8.26
CA TYR A 42 -9.17 11.44 -7.05
C TYR A 42 -7.99 10.94 -6.23
N ASP A 43 -8.25 10.67 -4.96
CA ASP A 43 -7.33 10.02 -4.03
C ASP A 43 -7.88 8.67 -3.59
N VAL A 44 -6.99 7.81 -3.08
CA VAL A 44 -7.30 6.49 -2.54
C VAL A 44 -6.82 6.39 -1.11
N SER A 45 -7.72 6.02 -0.21
CA SER A 45 -7.41 5.70 1.19
C SER A 45 -7.86 4.29 1.52
N LEU A 46 -7.19 3.65 2.47
CA LEU A 46 -7.59 2.37 3.03
C LEU A 46 -8.27 2.61 4.37
N ARG A 47 -9.55 2.30 4.45
CA ARG A 47 -10.25 2.16 5.73
C ARG A 47 -9.83 0.85 6.37
N MET A 48 -9.31 0.94 7.59
CA MET A 48 -8.74 -0.20 8.30
C MET A 48 -9.84 -1.06 8.92
N GLY A 49 -9.77 -2.38 8.73
CA GLY A 49 -10.63 -3.36 9.38
C GLY A 49 -10.02 -3.94 10.67
N GLN A 50 -8.75 -3.66 10.95
CA GLN A 50 -7.98 -4.14 12.10
C GLN A 50 -7.03 -3.04 12.61
N THR A 51 -6.31 -3.28 13.71
CA THR A 51 -5.30 -2.31 14.18
C THR A 51 -4.13 -2.25 13.20
N GLY A 52 -3.52 -1.08 13.02
CA GLY A 52 -2.38 -0.97 12.13
C GLY A 52 -1.14 -1.72 12.64
N ALA A 53 -1.03 -1.96 13.96
CA ALA A 53 -0.01 -2.86 14.51
C ALA A 53 -0.18 -4.31 14.02
N ASP A 54 -1.40 -4.83 13.97
CA ASP A 54 -1.68 -6.16 13.40
C ASP A 54 -1.37 -6.21 11.90
N SER A 55 -1.67 -5.13 11.19
CA SER A 55 -1.35 -4.98 9.76
C SER A 55 0.14 -5.00 9.49
N LEU A 56 0.92 -4.25 10.27
CA LEU A 56 2.38 -4.24 10.18
C LEU A 56 2.96 -5.61 10.55
N GLN A 57 2.44 -6.26 11.59
CA GLN A 57 2.92 -7.58 11.99
C GLN A 57 2.72 -8.61 10.88
N LYS A 58 1.53 -8.64 10.26
CA LYS A 58 1.24 -9.54 9.13
C LYS A 58 2.12 -9.22 7.93
N LEU A 59 2.25 -7.94 7.56
CA LEU A 59 3.08 -7.53 6.44
C LEU A 59 4.54 -7.92 6.65
N TYR A 60 5.11 -7.61 7.81
CA TYR A 60 6.50 -7.93 8.12
C TYR A 60 6.76 -9.43 8.16
N ALA A 61 5.80 -10.23 8.64
CA ALA A 61 5.91 -11.69 8.56
C ALA A 61 6.04 -12.20 7.12
N THR A 62 5.47 -11.51 6.12
CA THR A 62 5.63 -11.88 4.70
C THR A 62 6.97 -11.45 4.10
N MET A 63 7.63 -10.43 4.69
CA MET A 63 8.92 -9.92 4.23
C MET A 63 10.10 -10.74 4.76
N ILE A 64 9.93 -11.43 5.90
CA ILE A 64 10.96 -12.27 6.50
C ILE A 64 10.90 -13.67 5.86
N PRO A 65 12.03 -14.24 5.41
CA PRO A 65 12.06 -15.61 4.91
C PRO A 65 11.54 -16.59 5.98
N LYS A 66 10.71 -17.57 5.58
CA LYS A 66 10.05 -18.50 6.52
C LYS A 66 11.04 -19.23 7.45
N GLU A 67 12.23 -19.54 6.94
CA GLU A 67 13.31 -20.19 7.70
C GLU A 67 13.87 -19.30 8.80
N GLU A 68 13.94 -18.00 8.56
CA GLU A 68 14.40 -17.01 9.53
C GLU A 68 13.28 -16.64 10.51
N ALA A 69 12.04 -16.52 10.02
CA ALA A 69 10.87 -16.29 10.85
C ALA A 69 10.67 -17.40 11.90
N ALA A 70 10.97 -18.65 11.56
CA ALA A 70 10.90 -19.78 12.48
C ALA A 70 12.00 -19.79 13.56
N LYS A 71 13.12 -19.08 13.33
CA LYS A 71 14.23 -18.92 14.29
C LYS A 71 14.02 -17.75 15.24
N LEU A 72 13.04 -16.88 14.96
CA LEU A 72 12.76 -15.74 15.82
C LEU A 72 12.17 -16.23 17.16
N PRO A 73 12.65 -15.69 18.28
CA PRO A 73 12.21 -16.10 19.61
C PRO A 73 10.73 -15.77 19.84
N GLU A 74 10.24 -14.72 19.21
CA GLU A 74 8.86 -14.25 19.32
C GLU A 74 8.34 -13.85 17.93
N GLN A 75 7.07 -14.18 17.65
CA GLN A 75 6.37 -13.79 16.43
C GLN A 75 5.55 -12.51 16.68
N THR A 76 6.23 -11.47 17.17
CA THR A 76 5.63 -10.19 17.53
C THR A 76 6.08 -9.10 16.57
N LEU A 77 5.31 -8.01 16.47
CA LEU A 77 5.68 -6.85 15.66
C LEU A 77 7.09 -6.33 15.99
N GLY A 78 7.44 -6.21 17.27
CA GLY A 78 8.75 -5.72 17.69
C GLY A 78 9.90 -6.64 17.29
N ALA A 79 9.70 -7.96 17.34
CA ALA A 79 10.71 -8.93 16.89
C ALA A 79 10.93 -8.85 15.38
N TYR A 80 9.86 -8.69 14.59
CA TYR A 80 9.95 -8.52 13.14
C TYR A 80 10.59 -7.19 12.75
N GLU A 81 10.22 -6.08 13.39
CA GLU A 81 10.84 -4.76 13.16
C GLU A 81 12.34 -4.81 13.46
N LYS A 82 12.74 -5.46 14.56
CA LYS A 82 14.14 -5.63 14.91
C LYS A 82 14.89 -6.44 13.86
N TRP A 83 14.37 -7.60 13.45
CA TRP A 83 15.03 -8.43 12.45
C TRP A 83 15.16 -7.72 11.11
N LEU A 84 14.09 -7.06 10.64
CA LEU A 84 14.10 -6.31 9.38
C LEU A 84 15.06 -5.10 9.45
N GLY A 85 15.16 -4.44 10.60
CA GLY A 85 16.12 -3.37 10.85
C GLY A 85 17.57 -3.86 10.85
N ASP A 86 17.85 -4.98 11.52
CA ASP A 86 19.18 -5.61 11.56
C ASP A 86 19.56 -6.12 10.15
N ASN A 87 18.60 -6.66 9.39
CA ASN A 87 18.77 -7.05 7.99
C ASN A 87 19.07 -5.84 7.09
N ALA A 88 18.35 -4.73 7.25
CA ALA A 88 18.62 -3.49 6.51
C ALA A 88 20.04 -2.96 6.75
N GLN A 89 20.52 -2.99 8.00
CA GLN A 89 21.89 -2.58 8.34
C GLN A 89 22.94 -3.54 7.77
N SER A 90 22.65 -4.85 7.73
CA SER A 90 23.53 -5.82 7.10
C SER A 90 23.60 -5.61 5.59
N LEU A 91 22.44 -5.37 4.95
CA LEU A 91 22.35 -5.08 3.53
C LEU A 91 23.08 -3.79 3.18
N GLU A 92 23.02 -2.75 4.01
CA GLU A 92 23.71 -1.48 3.75
C GLU A 92 25.23 -1.65 3.58
N LYS A 93 25.83 -2.70 4.16
CA LYS A 93 27.26 -3.02 4.00
C LYS A 93 27.59 -3.68 2.65
N SER A 94 26.65 -4.43 2.07
CA SER A 94 26.85 -5.17 0.81
C SER A 94 26.23 -4.46 -0.40
N ASP A 95 25.06 -3.88 -0.20
CA ASP A 95 24.27 -3.09 -1.16
C ASP A 95 23.63 -1.89 -0.40
N PRO A 96 24.31 -0.73 -0.40
CA PRO A 96 23.82 0.48 0.26
C PRO A 96 22.44 0.93 -0.21
N GLN A 97 22.10 0.69 -1.49
CA GLN A 97 20.82 1.12 -2.05
C GLN A 97 19.68 0.26 -1.49
N GLN A 98 19.85 -1.06 -1.46
CA GLN A 98 18.84 -1.98 -0.92
C GLN A 98 18.66 -1.81 0.59
N GLY A 99 19.76 -1.66 1.34
CA GLY A 99 19.70 -1.40 2.79
C GLY A 99 18.95 -0.10 3.12
N ALA A 100 19.26 0.98 2.40
CA ALA A 100 18.57 2.27 2.57
C ALA A 100 17.09 2.19 2.18
N ALA A 101 16.75 1.50 1.07
CA ALA A 101 15.38 1.32 0.63
C ALA A 101 14.54 0.55 1.65
N LEU A 102 15.06 -0.57 2.19
CA LEU A 102 14.37 -1.35 3.21
C LEU A 102 14.12 -0.51 4.47
N LYS A 103 15.13 0.23 4.93
CA LYS A 103 15.01 1.13 6.09
C LYS A 103 13.96 2.21 5.88
N ALA A 104 13.95 2.84 4.71
CA ALA A 104 12.96 3.86 4.35
C ALA A 104 11.54 3.26 4.30
N THR A 105 11.38 2.04 3.76
CA THR A 105 10.10 1.33 3.74
C THR A 105 9.59 1.03 5.16
N LEU A 106 10.43 0.50 6.06
CA LEU A 106 10.04 0.25 7.46
C LEU A 106 9.64 1.54 8.18
N GLN A 107 10.38 2.62 7.97
CA GLN A 107 10.07 3.93 8.57
C GLN A 107 8.74 4.49 8.06
N ASN A 108 8.51 4.48 6.75
CA ASN A 108 7.28 4.96 6.13
C ASN A 108 6.07 4.15 6.61
N LEU A 109 6.15 2.82 6.59
CA LEU A 109 5.09 1.94 7.06
C LEU A 109 4.81 2.13 8.56
N GLY A 110 5.85 2.22 9.38
CA GLY A 110 5.72 2.48 10.81
C GLY A 110 5.01 3.81 11.09
N GLN A 111 5.39 4.90 10.40
CA GLN A 111 4.74 6.20 10.54
C GLN A 111 3.27 6.18 10.09
N CYS A 112 2.95 5.41 9.05
CA CYS A 112 1.61 5.35 8.50
C CYS A 112 0.64 4.49 9.29
N PHE A 113 1.08 3.38 9.88
CA PHE A 113 0.18 2.36 10.43
C PHE A 113 0.28 2.15 11.93
N ARG A 114 1.41 2.45 12.60
CA ARG A 114 1.65 1.98 13.98
C ARG A 114 0.56 2.38 14.98
N GLU A 115 0.01 3.59 14.85
CA GLU A 115 -1.00 4.13 15.77
C GLU A 115 -2.43 4.09 15.20
N VAL A 116 -2.61 3.48 14.04
CA VAL A 116 -3.90 3.47 13.33
C VAL A 116 -4.86 2.46 13.96
N LYS A 117 -6.09 2.90 14.21
CA LYS A 117 -7.14 2.10 14.83
C LYS A 117 -8.08 1.50 13.78
N PRO A 118 -8.87 0.49 14.15
CA PRO A 118 -9.94 0.02 13.28
C PRO A 118 -10.90 1.16 12.90
N ASN A 119 -11.32 1.18 11.64
CA ASN A 119 -12.12 2.20 10.94
C ASN A 119 -11.41 3.52 10.63
N ASP A 120 -10.18 3.73 11.07
CA ASP A 120 -9.38 4.87 10.61
C ASP A 120 -9.04 4.73 9.12
N SER A 121 -8.77 5.85 8.47
CA SER A 121 -8.37 5.90 7.06
C SER A 121 -6.89 6.22 6.90
N VAL A 122 -6.18 5.39 6.15
CA VAL A 122 -4.77 5.60 5.77
C VAL A 122 -4.71 5.99 4.30
N ALA A 123 -4.16 7.16 4.00
CA ALA A 123 -3.98 7.61 2.62
C ALA A 123 -2.92 6.74 1.90
N LEU A 124 -3.31 6.08 0.81
CA LEU A 124 -2.42 5.20 0.04
C LEU A 124 -1.91 5.86 -1.24
N MET A 125 -2.78 6.59 -1.93
CA MET A 125 -2.43 7.28 -3.17
C MET A 125 -3.15 8.61 -3.24
N SER A 126 -2.45 9.65 -3.71
CA SER A 126 -3.06 10.96 -3.91
C SER A 126 -2.74 11.51 -5.30
N GLY A 127 -3.61 12.39 -5.81
CA GLY A 127 -3.41 13.08 -7.08
C GLY A 127 -3.55 12.17 -8.29
N LEU A 128 -4.39 11.12 -8.20
CA LEU A 128 -4.67 10.24 -9.34
C LEU A 128 -5.63 10.91 -10.31
N ALA A 129 -5.56 10.48 -11.58
CA ALA A 129 -6.47 10.92 -12.62
C ALA A 129 -7.02 9.72 -13.39
N ALA A 130 -8.28 9.80 -13.81
CA ALA A 130 -8.90 8.81 -14.69
C ALA A 130 -9.79 9.52 -15.72
N LEU A 131 -9.83 8.97 -16.93
CA LEU A 131 -10.77 9.37 -17.97
C LEU A 131 -11.98 8.45 -17.90
N ILE A 132 -13.14 9.02 -17.62
CA ILE A 132 -14.42 8.33 -17.53
C ILE A 132 -15.21 8.65 -18.80
N SER A 133 -15.42 7.65 -19.65
CA SER A 133 -16.15 7.79 -20.91
C SER A 133 -17.44 6.96 -20.91
N PRO A 134 -18.48 7.40 -21.63
CA PRO A 134 -19.67 6.59 -21.84
C PRO A 134 -19.32 5.32 -22.63
N ALA A 135 -19.84 4.18 -22.20
CA ALA A 135 -19.77 2.91 -22.91
C ALA A 135 -21.19 2.41 -23.23
N ARG A 136 -21.30 1.40 -24.12
CA ARG A 136 -22.60 0.83 -24.50
C ARG A 136 -23.40 0.35 -23.29
N ASP A 137 -22.72 -0.19 -22.27
CA ASP A 137 -23.30 -0.73 -21.04
C ASP A 137 -22.79 0.01 -19.79
N GLY A 138 -22.84 1.35 -19.79
CA GLY A 138 -22.54 2.18 -18.61
C GLY A 138 -21.33 3.08 -18.79
N TRP A 139 -20.42 3.06 -17.82
CA TRP A 139 -19.24 3.92 -17.80
C TRP A 139 -17.96 3.09 -17.88
N TYR A 140 -17.02 3.55 -18.69
CA TYR A 140 -15.68 3.00 -18.76
C TYR A 140 -14.69 4.00 -18.15
N ALA A 141 -13.76 3.51 -17.34
CA ALA A 141 -12.73 4.34 -16.72
C ALA A 141 -11.35 3.86 -17.17
N ASP A 142 -10.56 4.76 -17.74
CA ASP A 142 -9.16 4.54 -18.08
C ASP A 142 -8.24 5.32 -17.14
N LYS A 143 -7.15 4.70 -16.69
CA LYS A 143 -6.19 5.35 -15.78
C LYS A 143 -5.36 6.34 -16.58
N LEU A 144 -5.33 7.59 -16.13
CA LEU A 144 -4.46 8.60 -16.71
C LEU A 144 -3.17 8.71 -15.92
N GLN A 145 -2.06 8.97 -16.61
CA GLN A 145 -0.84 9.41 -15.96
C GLN A 145 -1.07 10.81 -15.38
N SER A 146 -0.82 10.96 -14.09
CA SER A 146 -0.91 12.25 -13.41
C SER A 146 0.47 12.62 -12.87
N PRO A 147 0.98 13.83 -13.19
CA PRO A 147 2.23 14.33 -12.60
C PRO A 147 2.09 14.61 -11.10
N GLN A 148 0.87 14.62 -10.57
CA GLN A 148 0.57 14.81 -9.14
C GLN A 148 0.44 13.48 -8.39
N ALA A 149 0.53 12.34 -9.08
CA ALA A 149 0.37 11.04 -8.46
C ALA A 149 1.49 10.78 -7.44
N GLN A 150 1.10 10.55 -6.19
CA GLN A 150 2.01 10.20 -5.10
C GLN A 150 1.55 8.91 -4.43
N LEU A 151 2.48 7.97 -4.25
CA LEU A 151 2.29 6.79 -3.41
C LEU A 151 2.60 7.17 -1.97
N ARG A 152 1.78 6.70 -1.03
CA ARG A 152 1.91 6.91 0.41
C ARG A 152 1.63 5.60 1.12
N CYS A 153 2.30 5.36 2.25
CA CYS A 153 1.94 4.25 3.14
C CYS A 153 1.87 2.87 2.44
N LEU A 154 2.69 2.67 1.42
CA LEU A 154 2.87 1.41 0.71
C LEU A 154 4.36 1.05 0.73
N PRO A 155 4.71 -0.24 0.75
CA PRO A 155 6.10 -0.66 0.59
C PRO A 155 6.64 -0.15 -0.76
N LEU A 156 7.77 0.54 -0.70
CA LEU A 156 8.46 1.14 -1.84
C LEU A 156 9.42 0.14 -2.51
#